data_AF-A0A2E9H2P3-F1
#
_entry.id   AF-A0A2E9H2P3-F1
#
_cell.length_a   1.000
_cell.length_b   1.000
_cell.length_c   1.000
_cell.angle_alpha   90.00
_cell.angle_beta   90.00
_cell.angle_gamma   90.00
#
_symmetry.space_group_name_H-M   'P 1'
#
loop_
_entity.id
_entity.type
_entity.pdbx_description
1 polymer ?
#
loop_
_entity_poly.entity_id
_entity_poly.type
_entity_poly.pdbx_seq_one_letter_code
_entity_poly.pdbx_strand_id
1 'polypeptide(L)'
;MNILIDIDGTVSEDIPNAEDYRFANAKVLDNAVESVNKLYDAGHHITFFTARLTKHREVTEQWLKKHKFKYHALLTDKPSGGRYIWIDNLDVKGIKYKNNWEDILKKI
;
A
#
# COMPACT_ATOMS: atom_id res chain seq x y z
N MET A 1 4.02 -7.06 13.97
CA MET A 1 4.92 -7.10 12.79
C MET A 1 4.82 -5.78 12.05
N ASN A 2 5.88 -5.38 11.36
CA ASN A 2 5.84 -4.26 10.42
C ASN A 2 5.41 -4.77 9.05
N ILE A 3 4.36 -4.17 8.46
CA ILE A 3 3.83 -4.56 7.16
C ILE A 3 3.88 -3.35 6.24
N LEU A 4 4.67 -3.47 5.18
CA LEU A 4 4.80 -2.46 4.14
C LEU A 4 3.87 -2.81 2.98
N ILE A 5 2.91 -1.95 2.67
CA ILE A 5 1.87 -2.19 1.68
C ILE A 5 1.97 -1.16 0.55
N ASP A 6 1.99 -1.63 -0.69
CA ASP A 6 1.95 -0.74 -1.85
C ASP A 6 0.57 -0.10 -2.04
N ILE A 7 0.48 1.01 -2.78
CA ILE A 7 -0.81 1.68 -3.05
C ILE A 7 -1.34 1.29 -4.42
N ASP A 8 -0.75 1.84 -5.46
CA ASP A 8 -1.21 1.70 -6.84
C ASP A 8 -1.02 0.25 -7.31
N GLY A 9 -2.12 -0.37 -7.78
CA GLY A 9 -2.15 -1.78 -8.16
C GLY A 9 -2.23 -2.78 -6.98
N THR A 10 -2.39 -2.32 -5.74
CA THR A 10 -2.49 -3.18 -4.55
C THR A 10 -3.70 -2.86 -3.65
N VAL A 11 -3.90 -1.59 -3.29
CA VAL A 11 -5.13 -1.14 -2.60
C VAL A 11 -5.96 -0.16 -3.41
N SER A 12 -5.38 0.44 -4.45
CA SER A 12 -6.09 1.20 -5.48
C SER A 12 -5.84 0.62 -6.87
N GLU A 13 -6.59 1.09 -7.86
CA GLU A 13 -6.22 0.92 -9.27
C GLU A 13 -4.77 1.39 -9.52
N ASP A 14 -4.14 0.84 -10.55
CA ASP A 14 -2.75 1.13 -10.90
C ASP A 14 -2.67 2.43 -11.70
N ILE A 15 -2.17 3.50 -11.07
CA ILE A 15 -2.08 4.85 -11.65
C ILE A 15 -0.61 5.27 -11.72
N PRO A 16 -0.07 5.54 -12.92
CA PRO A 16 1.27 6.07 -13.04
C PRO A 16 1.36 7.51 -12.53
N ASN A 17 2.53 7.94 -12.05
CA ASN A 17 2.77 9.32 -11.59
C ASN A 17 2.49 10.39 -12.65
N ALA A 18 2.51 10.06 -13.95
CA ALA A 18 2.17 10.98 -15.03
C ALA A 18 0.66 11.32 -15.08
N GLU A 19 -0.17 10.54 -14.38
CA GLU A 19 -1.62 10.71 -14.29
C GLU A 19 -2.06 11.04 -12.85
N ASP A 20 -1.23 11.82 -12.14
CA ASP A 20 -1.43 12.21 -10.74
C ASP A 20 -2.78 12.89 -10.47
N TYR A 21 -3.38 13.54 -11.46
CA TYR A 21 -4.73 14.10 -11.42
C TYR A 21 -5.82 13.05 -11.07
N ARG A 22 -5.55 11.76 -11.28
CA ARG A 22 -6.46 10.65 -10.93
C ARG A 22 -6.38 10.23 -9.46
N PHE A 23 -5.29 10.54 -8.74
CA PHE A 23 -5.04 10.00 -7.39
C PHE A 23 -6.16 10.27 -6.39
N ALA A 24 -6.78 11.46 -6.42
CA ALA A 24 -7.85 11.84 -5.50
C ALA A 24 -9.14 10.99 -5.66
N ASN A 25 -9.32 10.41 -6.85
CA ASN A 25 -10.51 9.64 -7.24
C ASN A 25 -10.19 8.20 -7.61
N ALA A 26 -8.97 7.74 -7.29
CA ALA A 26 -8.53 6.38 -7.59
C ALA A 26 -9.52 5.35 -7.02
N LYS A 27 -9.93 4.38 -7.84
CA LYS A 27 -10.82 3.32 -7.40
C LYS A 27 -10.10 2.43 -6.38
N VAL A 28 -10.75 2.12 -5.26
CA VAL A 28 -10.28 1.14 -4.27
C VAL A 28 -10.45 -0.27 -4.84
N LEU A 29 -9.45 -1.14 -4.66
CA LEU A 29 -9.56 -2.55 -5.04
C LEU A 29 -10.40 -3.34 -4.03
N ASP A 30 -11.05 -4.39 -4.51
CA ASP A 30 -11.97 -5.19 -3.71
C ASP A 30 -11.27 -5.76 -2.45
N ASN A 31 -11.97 -5.69 -1.32
CA ASN A 31 -11.53 -6.12 0.00
C ASN A 31 -10.26 -5.44 0.55
N ALA A 32 -9.70 -4.44 -0.12
CA ALA A 32 -8.45 -3.80 0.31
C ALA A 32 -8.59 -3.10 1.67
N VAL A 33 -9.62 -2.26 1.85
CA VAL A 33 -9.84 -1.51 3.10
C VAL A 33 -10.05 -2.46 4.27
N GLU A 34 -10.95 -3.45 4.11
CA GLU A 34 -11.23 -4.44 5.16
C GLU A 34 -9.99 -5.24 5.52
N SER A 35 -9.22 -5.71 4.53
CA SER A 35 -8.04 -6.55 4.77
C SER A 35 -6.92 -5.79 5.46
N VAL A 36 -6.63 -4.56 5.03
CA VAL A 36 -5.63 -3.70 5.69
C VAL A 36 -6.08 -3.37 7.12
N ASN A 37 -7.34 -3.01 7.31
CA ASN A 37 -7.85 -2.68 8.64
C ASN A 37 -7.87 -3.89 9.57
N LYS A 38 -8.13 -5.10 9.08
CA LYS A 38 -8.03 -6.35 9.86
C LYS A 38 -6.60 -6.58 10.33
N LEU A 39 -5.60 -6.31 9.49
CA LEU A 39 -4.19 -6.40 9.88
C LEU A 39 -3.83 -5.35 10.94
N TYR A 40 -4.31 -4.12 10.77
CA TYR A 40 -4.14 -3.06 11.77
C TYR A 40 -4.77 -3.47 13.11
N ASP A 41 -6.01 -3.94 13.10
CA ASP A 41 -6.77 -4.32 14.29
C ASP A 41 -6.21 -5.58 14.98
N ALA A 42 -5.44 -6.41 14.25
CA ALA A 42 -4.65 -7.51 14.80
C ALA A 42 -3.32 -7.05 15.45
N GLY A 43 -3.04 -5.74 15.51
CA GLY A 43 -1.84 -5.17 16.14
C GLY A 43 -0.62 -5.11 15.24
N HIS A 44 -0.77 -5.24 13.90
CA HIS A 44 0.33 -5.03 12.98
C HIS A 44 0.56 -3.54 12.70
N HIS A 45 1.83 -3.15 12.58
CA HIS A 45 2.21 -1.79 12.22
C HIS A 45 2.18 -1.64 10.70
N ILE A 46 1.12 -1.02 10.20
CA ILE A 46 0.89 -0.79 8.76
C ILE A 46 1.59 0.50 8.30
N THR A 47 2.47 0.35 7.31
CA THR A 47 3.11 1.44 6.59
C THR A 47 2.78 1.34 5.10
N PHE A 48 2.15 2.36 4.53
CA PHE A 48 2.04 2.43 3.08
C PHE A 48 3.40 2.82 2.49
N PHE A 49 3.86 2.07 1.49
CA PHE A 49 5.15 2.27 0.82
C PHE A 49 4.94 2.34 -0.70
N THR A 50 4.83 3.56 -1.22
CA THR A 50 4.35 3.86 -2.58
C THR A 50 5.40 4.58 -3.43
N ALA A 51 5.37 4.32 -4.74
CA ALA A 51 6.18 5.03 -5.73
C ALA A 51 5.63 6.43 -6.07
N ARG A 52 4.50 6.83 -5.48
CA ARG A 52 4.04 8.22 -5.54
C ARG A 52 5.10 9.14 -4.95
N LEU A 53 5.35 10.25 -5.63
CA LEU A 53 6.35 11.22 -5.22
C LEU A 53 5.91 11.98 -3.95
N THR A 54 6.87 12.50 -3.17
CA THR A 54 6.57 13.32 -1.96
C THR A 54 5.59 14.47 -2.27
N LYS A 55 5.67 15.08 -3.46
CA LYS A 55 4.73 16.14 -3.88
C LYS A 55 3.25 15.69 -3.95
N HIS A 56 2.99 14.39 -3.97
CA HIS A 56 1.64 13.79 -3.99
C HIS A 56 1.21 13.25 -2.61
N ARG A 57 1.98 13.53 -1.55
CA ARG A 57 1.67 13.07 -0.19
C ARG A 57 0.30 13.52 0.27
N GLU A 58 -0.01 14.81 0.16
CA GLU A 58 -1.26 15.37 0.67
C GLU A 58 -2.49 14.70 0.02
N VAL A 59 -2.53 14.62 -1.31
CA VAL A 59 -3.63 13.97 -2.02
C VAL A 59 -3.74 12.48 -1.67
N THR A 60 -2.61 11.81 -1.41
CA THR A 60 -2.59 10.40 -1.01
C THR A 60 -3.14 10.21 0.40
N GLU A 61 -2.74 11.03 1.36
CA GLU A 61 -3.24 10.98 2.74
C GLU A 61 -4.73 11.32 2.81
N GLN A 62 -5.18 12.31 2.03
CA GLN A 62 -6.61 12.64 1.89
C GLN A 62 -7.40 11.46 1.31
N TRP A 63 -6.87 10.78 0.28
CA TRP A 63 -7.49 9.60 -0.31
C TRP A 63 -7.56 8.43 0.69
N LEU A 64 -6.47 8.12 1.39
CA LEU A 64 -6.42 7.08 2.41
C LEU A 64 -7.44 7.33 3.53
N LYS A 65 -7.53 8.58 4.00
CA LYS A 65 -8.51 9.02 5.00
C LYS A 65 -9.94 8.91 4.48
N LYS A 66 -10.22 9.38 3.26
CA LYS A 66 -11.54 9.30 2.60
C LYS A 66 -12.04 7.85 2.55
N HIS A 67 -11.15 6.90 2.28
CA HIS A 67 -11.47 5.47 2.19
C HIS A 67 -11.32 4.71 3.52
N LYS A 68 -11.04 5.41 4.62
CA LYS A 68 -11.01 4.85 5.99
C LYS A 68 -9.96 3.75 6.18
N PHE A 69 -8.81 3.86 5.52
CA PHE A 69 -7.66 3.01 5.82
C PHE A 69 -7.09 3.38 7.19
N LYS A 70 -6.85 2.37 8.04
CA LYS A 70 -6.09 2.48 9.29
C LYS A 70 -4.63 2.17 9.00
N TYR A 71 -3.74 3.11 9.27
CA TYR A 71 -2.31 2.96 9.04
C TYR A 71 -1.52 3.85 9.99
N HIS A 72 -0.22 3.58 10.12
CA HIS A 72 0.66 4.29 11.04
C HIS A 72 1.60 5.26 10.31
N ALA A 73 2.06 4.90 9.11
CA ALA A 73 2.98 5.73 8.35
C ALA A 73 2.77 5.63 6.83
N LEU A 74 3.22 6.66 6.11
CA LEU A 74 3.27 6.72 4.64
C LEU A 74 4.68 7.09 4.20
N LEU A 75 5.33 6.18 3.49
CA LEU A 75 6.62 6.36 2.82
C LEU A 75 6.40 6.54 1.31
N THR A 76 6.78 7.70 0.81
CA THR A 76 6.73 8.09 -0.61
C THR A 76 8.08 7.88 -1.29
N ASP A 77 8.14 8.10 -2.60
CA ASP A 77 9.37 8.03 -3.40
C ASP A 77 10.05 6.66 -3.36
N LYS A 78 9.25 5.59 -3.17
CA LYS A 78 9.71 4.21 -3.41
C LYS A 78 10.31 4.14 -4.81
N PRO A 79 11.51 3.54 -4.98
CA PRO A 79 12.09 3.33 -6.30
C PRO A 79 11.07 2.69 -7.24
N SER A 80 10.91 3.21 -8.44
CA SER A 80 9.95 2.73 -9.43
C SER A 80 10.64 1.92 -10.52
N GLY A 81 10.03 0.80 -10.93
CA GLY A 81 10.44 0.00 -12.08
C GLY A 81 11.17 -1.30 -11.69
N GLY A 82 10.79 -2.39 -12.35
CA GLY A 82 11.46 -3.69 -12.21
C GLY A 82 11.07 -4.50 -10.97
N ARG A 83 11.92 -5.48 -10.64
CA ARG A 83 11.80 -6.32 -9.42
C ARG A 83 12.68 -5.73 -8.32
N TYR A 84 12.17 -5.72 -7.10
CA TYR A 84 12.95 -5.33 -5.92
C TYR A 84 13.48 -6.57 -5.20
N ILE A 85 14.69 -6.45 -4.64
CA ILE A 85 15.26 -7.42 -3.71
C ILE A 85 15.49 -6.66 -2.40
N TRP A 86 14.96 -7.19 -1.30
CA TRP A 86 15.19 -6.66 0.03
C TRP A 86 16.35 -7.44 0.66
N ILE A 87 17.42 -6.75 1.04
CA ILE A 87 18.57 -7.33 1.74
C ILE A 87 18.58 -6.73 3.14
N ASP A 88 18.44 -7.59 4.13
CA ASP A 88 18.37 -7.20 5.55
C ASP A 88 19.04 -8.28 6.39
N ASN A 89 19.50 -7.93 7.60
CA ASN A 89 19.98 -8.90 8.57
C ASN A 89 18.83 -9.53 9.38
N LEU A 90 17.61 -8.95 9.29
CA LEU A 90 16.40 -9.50 9.87
C LEU A 90 15.61 -10.33 8.84
N ASP A 91 14.69 -11.17 9.34
CA ASP A 91 13.80 -11.94 8.48
C ASP A 91 12.83 -11.01 7.73
N VAL A 92 12.92 -11.03 6.40
CA VAL A 92 12.03 -10.27 5.52
C VAL A 92 11.30 -11.23 4.58
N LYS A 93 9.98 -11.08 4.51
CA LYS A 93 9.11 -11.89 3.65
C LYS A 93 8.46 -11.02 2.59
N GLY A 94 8.82 -11.26 1.33
CA GLY A 94 8.14 -10.66 0.18
C GLY A 94 6.92 -11.49 -0.24
N ILE A 95 5.75 -10.87 -0.32
CA ILE A 95 4.54 -11.49 -0.87
C ILE A 95 4.08 -10.68 -2.09
N LYS A 96 4.05 -11.31 -3.27
CA LYS A 96 3.50 -10.67 -4.47
C LYS A 96 1.97 -10.68 -4.42
N TYR A 97 1.36 -9.49 -4.49
CA TYR A 97 -0.08 -9.35 -4.65
C TYR A 97 -0.54 -9.87 -6.01
N LYS A 98 -1.65 -10.62 -6.02
CA LYS A 98 -2.27 -11.20 -7.22
C LYS A 98 -3.78 -10.94 -7.24
N ASN A 99 -4.19 -9.73 -6.89
CA ASN A 99 -5.60 -9.29 -6.88
C ASN A 99 -6.50 -10.09 -5.93
N ASN A 100 -5.93 -10.71 -4.89
CA ASN A 100 -6.68 -11.46 -3.89
C ASN A 100 -6.07 -11.24 -2.50
N TRP A 101 -6.77 -10.46 -1.67
CA TRP A 101 -6.33 -10.19 -0.30
C TRP A 101 -6.50 -11.37 0.66
N GLU A 102 -7.47 -12.26 0.42
CA GLU A 102 -7.64 -13.45 1.27
C GLU A 102 -6.41 -14.35 1.22
N ASP A 103 -5.80 -14.50 0.04
CA ASP A 103 -4.56 -15.26 -0.15
C ASP A 103 -3.36 -14.60 0.51
N ILE A 104 -3.37 -13.28 0.66
CA ILE A 104 -2.34 -12.54 1.41
C ILE A 104 -2.51 -12.79 2.89
N LEU A 105 -3.73 -12.67 3.42
CA LEU A 105 -4.02 -12.86 4.83
C LEU A 105 -3.69 -14.28 5.32
N LYS A 106 -3.83 -15.31 4.48
CA LYS A 106 -3.41 -16.69 4.82
C LYS A 106 -1.89 -16.87 4.90
N LYS A 107 -1.11 -15.93 4.38
CA LYS A 107 0.37 -15.98 4.33
C LYS A 107 1.02 -15.07 5.36
N ILE A 108 0.26 -14.18 5.99
CA ILE A 108 0.71 -13.34 7.10
C ILE A 108 0.50 -14.12 8.39
#